data_AF-A0A966R149-F1
#
_entry.id   AF-A0A966R149-F1
#
_cell.length_a   1.000
_cell.length_b   1.000
_cell.length_c   1.000
_cell.angle_alpha   90.00
_cell.angle_beta   90.00
_cell.angle_gamma   90.00
#
_symmetry.space_group_name_H-M   'P 1'
#
loop_
_entity.id
_entity.type
_entity.pdbx_description
1 polymer ?
#
loop_
_entity_poly.entity_id
_entity_poly.type
_entity_poly.pdbx_seq_one_letter_code
_entity_poly.pdbx_strand_id
1 'polypeptide(L)'
;MKIVILYKPNSDHGRVVEEYLHEFAVRNPEVSFNALSVETREGANTATLYDVMQYPSMLALRQDGSIAKSWQGLPLPLINDVAYFTIA
;
A
#
# COMPACT_ATOMS: atom_id res chain seq x y z
N MET A 1 12.06 3.94 -4.74
CA MET A 1 10.72 3.59 -5.26
C MET A 1 9.67 4.13 -4.28
N LYS A 2 8.37 4.09 -4.63
CA LYS A 2 7.28 4.56 -3.74
C LYS A 2 6.32 3.41 -3.46
N ILE A 3 5.95 3.20 -2.20
CA ILE A 3 4.87 2.27 -1.84
C ILE A 3 3.60 3.04 -1.55
N VAL A 4 2.52 2.67 -2.24
CA VAL A 4 1.17 3.21 -2.03
C VAL A 4 0.29 2.10 -1.49
N ILE A 5 -0.48 2.38 -0.44
CA ILE A 5 -1.50 1.47 0.08
C ILE A 5 -2.86 2.13 -0.10
N LEU A 6 -3.79 1.42 -0.72
CA LEU A 6 -5.18 1.82 -0.90
C LEU A 6 -6.06 0.95 -0.02
N TYR A 7 -6.76 1.58 0.91
CA TYR A 7 -7.57 0.86 1.88
C TYR A 7 -8.76 1.68 2.38
N LYS A 8 -9.62 1.08 3.21
CA LYS A 8 -10.75 1.74 3.88
C LYS A 8 -10.50 1.79 5.39
N PRO A 9 -10.09 2.94 5.96
CA PRO A 9 -9.69 3.05 7.37
C PRO A 9 -10.76 2.63 8.38
N ASN A 10 -12.03 3.00 8.14
CA ASN A 10 -13.15 2.65 9.02
C ASN A 10 -13.82 1.33 8.60
N SER A 11 -13.04 0.26 8.50
CA SER A 11 -13.54 -1.08 8.18
C SER A 11 -12.74 -2.18 8.89
N ASP A 12 -13.25 -3.41 8.92
CA ASP A 12 -12.50 -4.55 9.46
C ASP A 12 -11.16 -4.77 8.71
N HIS A 13 -11.14 -4.51 7.40
CA HIS A 13 -9.91 -4.51 6.61
C HIS A 13 -9.00 -3.31 6.92
N GLY A 14 -9.56 -2.21 7.44
CA GLY A 14 -8.84 -1.02 7.87
C GLY A 14 -7.85 -1.31 8.97
N ARG A 15 -8.33 -1.95 10.05
CA ARG A 15 -7.50 -2.34 11.19
C ARG A 15 -6.31 -3.22 10.79
N VAL A 16 -6.53 -4.18 9.89
CA VAL A 16 -5.48 -5.09 9.40
C VAL A 16 -4.36 -4.31 8.68
N VAL A 17 -4.71 -3.28 7.90
CA VAL A 17 -3.72 -2.44 7.21
C VAL A 17 -2.96 -1.54 8.18
N GLU A 18 -3.65 -0.96 9.17
CA GLU A 18 -3.03 -0.07 10.15
C GLU A 18 -2.05 -0.82 11.07
N GLU A 19 -2.42 -2.03 11.50
CA GLU A 19 -1.52 -2.93 12.25
C GLU A 19 -0.30 -3.30 11.41
N TYR A 20 -0.50 -3.66 10.14
CA TYR A 20 0.59 -3.95 9.22
C TYR A 20 1.55 -2.77 9.06
N LEU A 21 1.02 -1.57 8.85
CA LEU A 21 1.80 -0.34 8.71
C LEU A 21 2.58 -0.02 9.99
N HIS A 22 1.96 -0.20 11.15
CA HIS A 22 2.61 -0.02 12.44
C HIS A 22 3.79 -0.99 12.61
N GLU A 23 3.58 -2.28 12.38
CA GLU A 23 4.64 -3.29 12.45
C GLU A 23 5.76 -3.02 11.45
N PHE A 24 5.41 -2.60 10.24
CA PHE A 24 6.40 -2.26 9.22
C PHE A 24 7.27 -1.09 9.68
N ALA A 25 6.66 -0.02 10.18
CA ALA A 25 7.37 1.18 10.65
C ALA A 25 8.29 0.88 11.84
N VAL A 26 7.88 -0.02 12.75
CA VAL A 26 8.73 -0.47 13.86
C VAL A 26 9.98 -1.20 13.35
N ARG A 27 9.86 -2.00 12.28
CA ARG A 27 10.97 -2.79 11.72
C ARG A 27 11.85 -2.02 10.73
N ASN A 28 11.28 -1.02 10.06
CA ASN A 28 11.92 -0.24 8.98
C ASN A 28 11.59 1.26 9.18
N PRO A 29 12.13 1.91 10.22
CA PRO A 29 11.77 3.28 10.60
C PRO A 29 12.11 4.33 9.52
N GLU A 30 13.02 4.02 8.60
CA GLU A 30 13.40 4.86 7.46
C GLU A 30 12.41 4.81 6.29
N VAL A 31 11.51 3.82 6.28
CA VAL A 31 10.54 3.63 5.19
C VAL A 31 9.25 4.39 5.50
N SER A 32 8.78 5.14 4.50
CA SER A 32 7.47 5.80 4.55
C SER A 32 6.52 5.24 3.49
N PHE A 33 5.27 5.04 3.89
CA PHE A 33 4.19 4.60 3.01
C PHE A 33 3.29 5.78 2.69
N ASN A 34 2.76 5.78 1.47
CA ASN A 34 1.62 6.63 1.13
C ASN A 34 0.32 5.83 1.32
N ALA A 35 -0.21 5.85 2.53
CA ALA A 35 -1.49 5.21 2.86
C ALA A 35 -2.65 6.14 2.48
N LEU A 36 -3.47 5.72 1.52
CA LEU A 36 -4.57 6.49 0.96
C LEU A 36 -5.91 5.79 1.24
N SER A 37 -6.87 6.56 1.75
CA SER A 37 -8.24 6.09 1.85
C SER A 37 -8.92 6.13 0.49
N VAL A 38 -9.53 5.02 0.08
CA VAL A 38 -10.28 4.89 -1.19
C VAL A 38 -11.55 5.72 -1.20
N GLU A 39 -11.98 6.21 -0.03
CA GLU A 39 -13.14 7.08 0.14
C GLU A 39 -12.78 8.56 -0.12
N THR A 40 -11.49 8.86 -0.31
CA THR A 40 -11.03 10.19 -0.74
C THR A 40 -10.95 10.28 -2.26
N ARG A 41 -11.03 11.49 -2.81
CA ARG A 41 -10.86 11.73 -4.24
C ARG A 41 -9.50 11.24 -4.77
N GLU A 42 -8.43 11.46 -4.01
CA GLU A 42 -7.09 10.99 -4.37
C GLU A 42 -7.01 9.47 -4.41
N GLY A 43 -7.52 8.80 -3.37
CA GLY A 43 -7.53 7.34 -3.30
C GLY A 43 -8.36 6.71 -4.42
N ALA A 44 -9.57 7.20 -4.66
CA ALA A 44 -10.44 6.72 -5.74
C ALA A 44 -9.81 6.91 -7.14
N ASN A 45 -9.21 8.07 -7.39
CA ASN A 45 -8.51 8.34 -8.65
C ASN A 45 -7.28 7.41 -8.81
N THR A 46 -6.52 7.21 -7.74
CA THR A 46 -5.33 6.34 -7.75
C THR A 46 -5.72 4.89 -7.99
N ALA A 47 -6.80 4.41 -7.36
CA ALA A 47 -7.34 3.07 -7.60
C ALA A 47 -7.76 2.89 -9.06
N THR A 48 -8.43 3.88 -9.65
CA THR A 48 -8.83 3.85 -11.06
C THR A 48 -7.61 3.87 -11.99
N LEU A 49 -6.62 4.73 -11.71
CA LEU A 49 -5.41 4.88 -12.53
C LEU A 49 -4.60 3.58 -12.63
N TYR A 50 -4.53 2.82 -11.53
CA TYR A 50 -3.74 1.60 -11.44
C TYR A 50 -4.59 0.32 -11.50
N ASP A 51 -5.85 0.42 -11.94
CA ASP A 51 -6.78 -0.70 -12.10
C ASP A 51 -6.89 -1.60 -10.85
N VAL A 52 -7.07 -0.97 -9.69
CA VAL A 52 -7.26 -1.66 -8.41
C VAL A 52 -8.71 -2.13 -8.29
N MET A 53 -8.89 -3.45 -8.27
CA MET A 53 -10.18 -4.12 -8.25
C MET A 53 -10.53 -4.70 -6.87
N GLN A 54 -9.53 -4.91 -6.00
CA GLN A 54 -9.73 -5.49 -4.67
C GLN A 54 -9.04 -4.66 -3.60
N TYR A 55 -9.69 -4.58 -2.43
CA TYR A 55 -9.17 -3.87 -1.27
C TYR A 55 -8.93 -4.83 -0.09
N PRO A 56 -7.91 -4.58 0.74
CA PRO A 56 -6.88 -3.55 0.57
C PRO A 56 -5.95 -3.86 -0.62
N SER A 57 -5.23 -2.86 -1.12
CA SER A 57 -4.25 -3.05 -2.19
C SER A 57 -2.96 -2.28 -1.91
N MET A 58 -1.83 -2.85 -2.29
CA MET A 58 -0.51 -2.23 -2.18
C MET A 58 0.16 -2.19 -3.55
N LEU A 59 0.76 -1.06 -3.88
CA LEU A 59 1.45 -0.81 -5.14
C LEU A 59 2.88 -0.37 -4.86
N ALA A 60 3.85 -1.09 -5.42
CA ALA A 60 5.22 -0.65 -5.52
C ALA A 60 5.42 0.05 -6.87
N LEU A 61 5.67 1.36 -6.83
CA LEU A 61 5.81 2.22 -8.00
C LEU A 61 7.27 2.62 -8.21
N ARG A 62 7.71 2.60 -9.46
CA ARG A 62 9.01 3.18 -9.87
C ARG A 62 8.93 4.71 -9.90
N GLN A 63 10.08 5.36 -10.10
CA GLN A 63 10.15 6.82 -10.17
C GLN A 63 9.36 7.41 -11.34
N ASP A 64 9.19 6.65 -12.42
CA ASP A 64 8.39 7.03 -13.60
C ASP A 64 6.88 6.81 -13.41
N GLY A 65 6.45 6.34 -12.24
CA GLY A 65 5.06 6.00 -11.95
C GLY A 65 4.60 4.63 -12.47
N SER A 66 5.46 3.87 -13.15
CA SER A 66 5.12 2.51 -13.57
C SER A 66 5.00 1.56 -12.38
N ILE A 67 4.09 0.59 -12.48
CA ILE A 67 3.96 -0.48 -11.48
C ILE A 67 5.16 -1.41 -11.59
N ALA A 68 5.90 -1.55 -10.50
CA ALA A 68 6.88 -2.63 -10.33
C ALA A 68 6.23 -3.90 -9.81
N LYS A 69 5.32 -3.76 -8.84
CA LYS A 69 4.57 -4.86 -8.24
C LYS A 69 3.26 -4.35 -7.66
N SER A 70 2.23 -5.18 -7.71
CA SER A 70 0.94 -4.95 -7.07
C SER A 70 0.51 -6.18 -6.27
N TRP A 71 -0.09 -5.94 -5.12
CA TRP A 71 -0.77 -6.94 -4.30
C TRP A 71 -2.17 -6.42 -4.04
N GLN A 72 -3.19 -7.18 -4.43
CA GLN A 72 -4.59 -6.78 -4.22
C GLN A 72 -5.32 -7.84 -3.39
N GLY A 73 -6.16 -7.38 -2.47
CA GLY A 73 -6.89 -8.21 -1.54
C GLY A 73 -6.05 -8.71 -0.35
N LEU A 74 -6.62 -9.69 0.35
CA LEU A 74 -5.96 -10.40 1.45
C LEU A 74 -5.48 -11.79 0.98
N PRO A 75 -4.43 -12.33 1.60
CA PRO A 75 -3.63 -11.75 2.70
C PRO A 75 -2.71 -10.62 2.24
N LEU A 76 -2.33 -9.72 3.16
CA LEU A 76 -1.31 -8.71 2.90
C LEU A 76 0.05 -9.36 2.61
N PRO A 77 0.89 -8.74 1.77
CA PRO A 77 2.23 -9.26 1.47
C PRO A 77 3.13 -9.26 2.72
N LEU A 78 4.14 -10.12 2.75
CA LEU A 78 5.10 -10.13 3.86
C LEU A 78 5.86 -8.81 3.92
N ILE A 79 6.22 -8.37 5.13
CA ILE A 79 7.00 -7.14 5.36
C ILE A 79 8.29 -7.16 4.52
N ASN A 80 9.02 -8.29 4.50
CA ASN A 80 10.27 -8.39 3.75
C ASN A 80 10.07 -8.28 2.23
N ASP A 81 8.94 -8.77 1.70
CA ASP A 81 8.64 -8.69 0.27
C ASP A 81 8.40 -7.23 -0.15
N VAL A 82 7.77 -6.45 0.71
CA VAL A 82 7.52 -5.03 0.48
C VAL A 82 8.80 -4.21 0.70
N ALA A 83 9.55 -4.50 1.75
CA ALA A 83 10.83 -3.85 2.08
C ALA A 83 11.88 -4.02 0.97
N TYR A 84 11.84 -5.13 0.23
CA TYR A 84 12.69 -5.31 -0.95
C TYR A 84 12.57 -4.17 -1.96
N PHE A 85 11.37 -3.58 -2.11
CA PHE A 85 11.13 -2.47 -3.02
C PHE A 85 11.45 -1.10 -2.42
N THR A 86 11.77 -1.00 -1.14
CA THR A 86 12.07 0.28 -0.47
C THR A 86 13.56 0.54 -0.35
N ILE A 87 14.38 -0.51 -0.47
CA ILE A 87 15.85 -0.43 -0.49
C ILE A 87 16.28 0.12 -1.86
N ALA A 88 17.08 1.19 -1.85
CA ALA A 88 17.66 1.81 -3.04
C ALA A 88 19.00 1.18 -3.42
#